data_AF-A0A226QRW8-F1
#
_entry.id   AF-A0A226QRW8-F1
#
_cell.length_a   1.000
_cell.length_b   1.000
_cell.length_c   1.000
_cell.angle_alpha   90.00
_cell.angle_beta   90.00
_cell.angle_gamma   90.00
#
_symmetry.space_group_name_H-M   'P 1'
#
loop_
_entity.id
_entity.type
_entity.pdbx_description
1 polymer ?
#
loop_
_entity_poly.entity_id
_entity_poly.type
_entity_poly.pdbx_seq_one_letter_code
_entity_poly.pdbx_strand_id
1 'polypeptide(L)'
;MSRAGIDAITAIALEDPKRIGIWCSSTPTGKRDFFYEICTNPDTGYKAYHFPSMVNPDWDEKMEAELRATMTEQGYIHEVLAEFGEETIGVFNKQAVERAKSQYLYTYRELNAYEIEMYKKQGYDMDKIVYFGPYTRKNPAPPAIRIIGVDWDKFNEATQIVITEFDELLKKFRVANRVEIPRGEFTYDNAVRKIIELNEIYDPKFIYVDAGHGKKIAV
;
A
#
# COMPACT_ATOMS: atom_id res chain seq x y z
N MET A 1 -15.79 5.96 4.27
CA MET A 1 -16.98 5.61 3.47
C MET A 1 -16.58 4.55 2.45
N SER A 2 -17.35 3.49 2.24
CA SER A 2 -17.04 2.48 1.21
C SER A 2 -17.50 2.96 -0.17
N ARG A 3 -16.77 2.60 -1.23
CA ARG A 3 -17.10 2.94 -2.62
C ARG A 3 -18.55 2.55 -2.98
N ALA A 4 -18.98 1.36 -2.53
CA ALA A 4 -20.33 0.86 -2.77
C ALA A 4 -21.45 1.77 -2.23
N GLY A 5 -21.23 2.45 -1.10
CA GLY A 5 -22.20 3.40 -0.56
C GLY A 5 -22.31 4.67 -1.40
N ILE A 6 -21.17 5.15 -1.93
CA ILE A 6 -21.11 6.31 -2.81
C ILE A 6 -21.79 6.00 -4.14
N ASP A 7 -21.52 4.84 -4.74
CA ASP A 7 -22.11 4.42 -6.00
C ASP A 7 -23.64 4.32 -5.88
N ALA A 8 -24.14 3.78 -4.77
CA ALA A 8 -25.57 3.69 -4.49
C ALA A 8 -26.25 5.07 -4.38
N ILE A 9 -25.64 6.02 -3.66
CA ILE A 9 -26.18 7.38 -3.52
C ILE A 9 -26.09 8.14 -4.84
N THR A 10 -25.03 7.93 -5.60
CA THR A 10 -24.84 8.54 -6.92
C THR A 10 -25.91 8.08 -7.91
N ALA A 11 -26.27 6.79 -7.88
CA ALA A 11 -27.35 6.25 -8.71
C ALA A 11 -28.70 6.93 -8.42
N ILE A 12 -28.99 7.28 -7.16
CA ILE A 12 -30.21 8.02 -6.78
C ILE A 12 -30.14 9.46 -7.29
N ALA A 13 -29.00 10.14 -7.15
CA ALA A 13 -28.84 11.51 -7.65
C ALA A 13 -28.99 11.60 -9.19
N LEU A 14 -28.62 10.54 -9.90
CA LEU A 14 -28.76 10.45 -11.35
C LEU A 14 -30.21 10.30 -11.85
N GLU A 15 -31.18 10.03 -10.96
CA GLU A 15 -32.61 9.98 -11.33
C GLU A 15 -33.12 11.33 -11.84
N ASP A 16 -32.66 12.43 -11.23
CA ASP A 16 -32.96 13.80 -11.66
C ASP A 16 -31.77 14.72 -11.36
N PRO A 17 -30.72 14.72 -12.21
CA PRO A 17 -29.47 15.43 -11.96
C PRO A 17 -29.60 16.95 -11.90
N LYS A 18 -30.73 17.50 -12.39
CA LYS A 18 -30.99 18.94 -12.35
C LYS A 18 -31.57 19.39 -11.01
N ARG A 19 -32.18 18.47 -10.26
CA ARG A 19 -32.87 18.73 -9.00
C ARG A 19 -32.15 18.13 -7.79
N ILE A 20 -31.55 16.96 -7.94
CA ILE A 20 -30.97 16.19 -6.84
C ILE A 20 -29.45 16.40 -6.84
N GLY A 21 -28.93 16.93 -5.74
CA GLY A 21 -27.49 17.14 -5.54
C GLY A 21 -26.97 16.33 -4.36
N ILE A 22 -25.67 16.03 -4.38
CA ILE A 22 -24.98 15.33 -3.30
C ILE A 22 -24.17 16.35 -2.50
N TRP A 23 -24.37 16.36 -1.18
CA TRP A 23 -23.58 17.16 -0.25
C TRP A 23 -22.72 16.22 0.59
N CYS A 24 -21.43 16.49 0.64
CA CYS A 24 -20.47 15.74 1.43
C CYS A 24 -19.77 16.67 2.42
N SER A 25 -19.72 16.27 3.69
CA SER A 25 -18.91 16.92 4.72
C SER A 25 -18.09 15.88 5.46
N SER A 26 -16.83 16.19 5.72
CA SER A 26 -15.91 15.33 6.48
C SER A 26 -14.70 16.16 6.91
N THR A 27 -14.02 15.73 7.97
CA THR A 27 -12.68 16.24 8.27
C THR A 27 -11.69 15.53 7.34
N PRO A 28 -10.75 16.27 6.73
CA PRO A 28 -9.75 15.67 5.88
C PRO A 28 -8.92 14.64 6.65
N THR A 29 -8.61 13.55 5.97
CA THR A 29 -7.64 12.56 6.44
C THR A 29 -6.63 12.38 5.32
N GLY A 30 -5.40 11.94 5.60
CA GLY A 30 -4.45 11.76 4.51
C GLY A 30 -4.76 10.62 3.54
N LYS A 31 -5.89 9.91 3.71
CA LYS A 31 -6.39 8.91 2.79
C LYS A 31 -6.80 9.57 1.46
N ARG A 32 -6.19 9.14 0.36
CA ARG A 32 -6.42 9.68 -0.99
C ARG A 32 -7.54 8.91 -1.71
N ASP A 33 -8.74 8.95 -1.14
CA ASP A 33 -9.94 8.23 -1.62
C ASP A 33 -10.97 9.21 -2.22
N PHE A 34 -12.20 8.77 -2.47
CA PHE A 34 -13.27 9.56 -3.09
C PHE A 34 -13.43 10.98 -2.54
N PHE A 35 -13.44 11.17 -1.21
CA PHE A 35 -13.60 12.50 -0.62
C PHE A 35 -12.41 13.44 -0.96
N TYR A 36 -11.19 12.90 -1.00
CA TYR A 36 -10.03 13.65 -1.45
C TYR A 36 -10.15 14.01 -2.95
N GLU A 37 -10.60 13.06 -3.77
CA GLU A 37 -10.77 13.26 -5.21
C GLU A 37 -11.77 14.38 -5.52
N ILE A 38 -12.97 14.35 -4.93
CA ILE A 38 -13.99 15.39 -5.15
C ILE A 38 -13.58 16.76 -4.60
N CYS A 39 -12.69 16.82 -3.61
CA CYS A 39 -12.19 18.07 -3.04
C CYS A 39 -11.01 18.66 -3.83
N THR A 40 -10.22 17.83 -4.54
CA THR A 40 -8.96 18.26 -5.17
C THR A 40 -8.97 18.21 -6.69
N ASN A 41 -9.86 17.43 -7.29
CA ASN A 41 -9.99 17.33 -8.74
C ASN A 41 -11.17 18.18 -9.26
N PRO A 42 -10.90 19.30 -9.94
CA PRO A 42 -11.95 20.18 -10.47
C PRO A 42 -12.79 19.52 -11.58
N ASP A 43 -12.31 18.45 -12.22
CA ASP A 43 -13.01 17.76 -13.31
C ASP A 43 -14.16 16.87 -12.83
N THR A 44 -14.30 16.69 -11.51
CA THR A 44 -15.37 15.86 -10.92
C THR A 44 -16.74 16.54 -10.93
N GLY A 45 -16.80 17.86 -11.19
CA GLY A 45 -18.03 18.65 -11.15
C GLY A 45 -18.52 19.03 -9.75
N TYR A 46 -17.82 18.61 -8.69
CA TYR A 46 -18.10 19.02 -7.32
C TYR A 46 -17.55 20.43 -7.05
N LYS A 47 -18.23 21.17 -6.16
CA LYS A 47 -17.71 22.42 -5.59
C LYS A 47 -17.20 22.14 -4.19
N ALA A 48 -15.91 22.30 -3.99
CA ALA A 48 -15.27 22.14 -2.71
C ALA A 48 -15.25 23.46 -1.92
N TYR A 49 -15.50 23.38 -0.61
CA TYR A 49 -15.35 24.48 0.32
C TYR A 49 -14.46 24.04 1.48
N HIS A 50 -13.54 24.91 1.90
CA HIS A 50 -12.58 24.65 2.97
C HIS A 50 -12.82 25.63 4.13
N PHE A 51 -12.97 25.10 5.33
CA PHE A 51 -13.30 25.86 6.54
C PHE A 51 -12.46 25.35 7.72
N PRO A 52 -11.30 25.96 8.00
CA PRO A 52 -10.52 25.65 9.20
C PRO A 52 -11.23 26.17 10.46
N SER A 53 -10.89 25.67 11.65
CA SER A 53 -11.54 26.12 12.90
C SER A 53 -11.41 27.62 13.16
N MET A 54 -10.40 28.28 12.57
CA MET A 54 -10.19 29.74 12.65
C MET A 54 -11.29 30.57 11.99
N VAL A 55 -12.19 29.96 11.20
CA VAL A 55 -13.38 30.68 10.69
C VAL A 55 -14.45 30.86 11.78
N ASN A 56 -14.34 30.17 12.91
CA ASN A 56 -15.23 30.35 14.04
C ASN A 56 -15.10 31.78 14.58
N PRO A 57 -16.19 32.59 14.63
CA PRO A 57 -16.15 33.94 15.16
C PRO A 57 -15.64 34.02 16.61
N ASP A 58 -15.78 32.94 17.38
CA ASP A 58 -15.37 32.84 18.78
C ASP A 58 -13.94 32.27 18.95
N TRP A 59 -13.19 32.13 17.86
CA TRP A 59 -11.82 31.63 17.90
C TRP A 59 -10.88 32.59 18.64
N ASP A 60 -10.21 32.12 19.69
CA ASP A 60 -9.28 32.90 20.48
C ASP A 60 -7.92 32.20 20.69
N GLU A 61 -6.93 32.95 21.19
CA GLU A 61 -5.58 32.43 21.43
C GLU A 61 -5.56 31.31 22.48
N LYS A 62 -6.52 31.31 23.41
CA LYS A 62 -6.61 30.30 24.46
C LYS A 62 -7.04 28.95 23.87
N MET A 63 -8.04 28.95 22.99
CA MET A 63 -8.52 27.78 22.27
C MET A 63 -7.43 27.20 21.36
N GLU A 64 -6.69 28.05 20.65
CA GLU A 64 -5.53 27.63 19.84
C GLU A 64 -4.45 26.94 20.70
N ALA A 65 -4.08 27.55 21.83
CA ALA A 65 -3.08 26.99 22.74
C ALA A 65 -3.53 25.64 23.34
N GLU A 66 -4.82 25.52 23.70
CA GLU A 66 -5.40 24.28 24.22
C GLU A 66 -5.40 23.16 23.18
N LEU A 67 -5.82 23.44 21.95
CA LEU A 67 -5.85 22.46 20.86
C LEU A 67 -4.44 22.00 20.48
N ARG A 68 -3.45 22.91 20.44
CA ARG A 68 -2.04 22.55 20.20
C ARG A 68 -1.42 21.72 21.32
N ALA A 69 -1.85 21.91 22.57
CA ALA A 69 -1.33 21.15 23.70
C ALA A 69 -1.96 19.76 23.84
N THR A 70 -3.21 19.59 23.38
CA THR A 70 -3.99 18.36 23.56
C THR A 70 -3.99 17.43 22.36
N MET A 71 -3.83 17.97 21.14
CA MET A 71 -3.82 17.19 19.91
C MET A 71 -2.39 16.81 19.49
N THR A 72 -2.27 15.71 18.75
CA THR A 72 -1.05 15.43 17.98
C THR A 72 -0.92 16.40 16.81
N GLU A 73 0.29 16.59 16.29
CA GLU A 73 0.52 17.47 15.13
C GLU A 73 -0.38 17.10 13.93
N GLN A 74 -0.49 15.81 13.60
CA GLN A 74 -1.38 15.34 12.54
C GLN A 74 -2.87 15.52 12.88
N GLY A 75 -3.26 15.30 14.14
CA GLY A 75 -4.63 15.56 14.59
C GLY A 75 -5.00 17.03 14.43
N TYR A 76 -4.08 17.94 14.77
CA TYR A 76 -4.26 19.38 14.59
C TYR A 76 -4.39 19.76 13.11
N ILE A 77 -3.56 19.22 12.23
CA ILE A 77 -3.63 19.47 10.77
C ILE A 77 -4.99 19.02 10.20
N HIS A 78 -5.44 17.83 10.56
CA HIS A 78 -6.69 17.26 10.03
C HIS A 78 -7.95 17.92 10.61
N GLU A 79 -7.99 18.09 11.93
CA GLU A 79 -9.22 18.49 12.63
C GLU A 79 -9.34 20.02 12.81
N VAL A 80 -8.21 20.73 12.96
CA VAL A 80 -8.21 22.19 13.21
C VAL A 80 -7.94 22.98 11.93
N LEU A 81 -6.91 22.61 11.17
CA LEU A 81 -6.59 23.29 9.90
C LEU A 81 -7.47 22.80 8.74
N ALA A 82 -8.20 21.71 8.92
CA ALA A 82 -8.96 21.05 7.86
C ALA A 82 -8.09 20.80 6.62
N GLU A 83 -6.87 20.31 6.82
CA GLU A 83 -5.94 19.96 5.74
C GLU A 83 -5.83 18.44 5.61
N PHE A 84 -5.68 17.92 4.39
CA PHE A 84 -5.57 16.48 4.18
C PHE A 84 -4.31 15.86 4.77
N GLY A 85 -3.28 16.64 5.11
CA GLY A 85 -2.08 16.14 5.79
C GLY A 85 -1.39 14.95 5.12
N GLU A 86 -0.61 14.20 5.90
CA GLU A 86 -0.06 12.90 5.47
C GLU A 86 -1.04 11.78 5.80
N GLU A 87 -1.00 10.70 5.01
CA GLU A 87 -1.85 9.53 5.21
C GLU A 87 -1.57 8.89 6.57
N THR A 88 -2.42 9.20 7.55
CA THR A 88 -2.33 8.69 8.93
C THR A 88 -2.54 7.18 9.05
N ILE A 89 -2.88 6.50 7.96
CA ILE A 89 -3.03 5.05 7.90
C ILE A 89 -1.80 4.46 7.22
N GLY A 90 -0.74 4.28 8.00
CA GLY A 90 0.47 3.60 7.58
C GLY A 90 1.45 3.51 8.73
N VAL A 91 1.88 2.29 9.08
CA VAL A 91 2.94 2.08 10.08
C VAL A 91 4.27 2.65 9.58
N PHE A 92 4.42 2.81 8.25
CA PHE A 92 5.63 3.27 7.60
C PHE A 92 5.46 4.67 7.00
N ASN A 93 6.48 5.53 7.18
CA ASN A 93 6.54 6.86 6.58
C ASN A 93 6.55 6.76 5.04
N LYS A 94 5.58 7.39 4.39
CA LYS A 94 5.38 7.31 2.93
C LYS A 94 6.57 7.81 2.14
N GLN A 95 7.20 8.91 2.56
CA GLN A 95 8.38 9.45 1.90
C GLN A 95 9.56 8.48 1.99
N ALA A 96 9.72 7.80 3.12
CA ALA A 96 10.74 6.76 3.28
C ALA A 96 10.47 5.54 2.37
N VAL A 97 9.21 5.12 2.24
CA VAL A 97 8.80 4.03 1.34
C VAL A 97 9.05 4.41 -0.13
N GLU A 98 8.67 5.60 -0.56
CA GLU A 98 8.92 6.06 -1.93
C GLU A 98 10.42 6.20 -2.22
N ARG A 99 11.20 6.72 -1.26
CA ARG A 99 12.67 6.71 -1.39
C ARG A 99 13.23 5.30 -1.52
N ALA A 100 12.70 4.33 -0.76
CA ALA A 100 13.13 2.93 -0.87
C ALA A 100 12.80 2.32 -2.25
N LYS A 101 11.65 2.70 -2.85
CA LYS A 101 11.24 2.27 -4.21
C LYS A 101 12.08 2.91 -5.33
N SER A 102 12.49 4.16 -5.15
CA SER A 102 13.06 4.99 -6.23
C SER A 102 14.48 4.63 -6.71
N GLN A 103 15.21 3.75 -6.02
CA GLN A 103 16.67 3.71 -6.14
C GLN A 103 17.23 2.53 -6.96
N TYR A 104 16.40 1.59 -7.40
CA TYR A 104 16.80 0.53 -8.32
C TYR A 104 15.59 0.12 -9.16
N LEU A 105 15.65 0.36 -10.47
CA LEU A 105 14.58 -0.02 -11.41
C LEU A 105 14.72 -1.49 -11.75
N TYR A 106 14.00 -2.33 -11.00
CA TYR A 106 13.91 -3.75 -11.27
C TYR A 106 12.48 -4.22 -11.12
N THR A 107 12.20 -5.36 -11.71
CA THR A 107 10.96 -6.09 -11.46
C THR A 107 11.29 -7.54 -11.09
N TYR A 108 10.44 -8.13 -10.24
CA TYR A 108 10.51 -9.54 -9.85
C TYR A 108 9.41 -10.38 -10.50
N ARG A 109 8.57 -9.75 -11.32
CA ARG A 109 7.61 -10.40 -12.23
C ARG A 109 7.56 -9.68 -13.56
N GLU A 110 6.98 -10.32 -14.56
CA GLU A 110 6.69 -9.62 -15.82
C GLU A 110 5.69 -8.47 -15.56
N LEU A 111 5.97 -7.33 -16.19
CA LEU A 111 5.07 -6.17 -16.18
C LEU A 111 3.95 -6.42 -17.19
N ASN A 112 2.72 -6.08 -16.82
CA ASN A 112 1.61 -6.16 -17.76
C ASN A 112 1.60 -4.93 -18.70
N ALA A 113 0.78 -5.00 -19.77
CA ALA A 113 0.73 -3.95 -20.79
C ALA A 113 0.38 -2.56 -20.22
N TYR A 114 -0.50 -2.50 -19.22
CA TYR A 114 -0.91 -1.24 -18.58
C TYR A 114 0.23 -0.63 -17.76
N GLU A 115 0.96 -1.45 -16.99
CA GLU A 115 2.12 -1.00 -16.20
C GLU A 115 3.22 -0.45 -17.09
N ILE A 116 3.50 -1.12 -18.21
CA ILE A 116 4.46 -0.65 -19.23
C ILE A 116 4.04 0.73 -19.76
N GLU A 117 2.76 0.92 -20.07
CA GLU A 117 2.26 2.20 -20.58
C GLU A 117 2.36 3.32 -19.53
N MET A 118 2.06 3.03 -18.26
CA MET A 118 2.21 4.00 -17.18
C MET A 118 3.68 4.39 -16.94
N TYR A 119 4.61 3.44 -16.91
CA TYR A 119 6.03 3.74 -16.73
C TYR A 119 6.57 4.59 -17.88
N LYS A 120 6.17 4.31 -19.12
CA LYS A 120 6.50 5.14 -20.28
C LYS A 120 5.96 6.56 -20.14
N LYS A 121 4.70 6.73 -19.70
CA LYS A 121 4.08 8.04 -19.44
C LYS A 121 4.80 8.83 -18.34
N GLN A 122 5.37 8.14 -17.35
CA GLN A 122 6.15 8.75 -16.27
C GLN A 122 7.62 9.04 -16.67
N GLY A 123 8.01 8.74 -17.91
CA GLY A 123 9.35 9.02 -18.44
C GLY A 123 10.40 7.97 -18.08
N TYR A 124 10.00 6.79 -17.60
CA TYR A 124 10.93 5.69 -17.36
C TYR A 124 11.32 5.00 -18.67
N ASP A 125 12.60 4.68 -18.77
CA ASP A 125 13.16 3.87 -19.85
C ASP A 125 12.99 2.39 -19.53
N MET A 126 12.22 1.68 -20.35
CA MET A 126 11.92 0.25 -20.14
C MET A 126 13.17 -0.63 -20.24
N ASP A 127 14.16 -0.21 -21.03
CA ASP A 127 15.42 -0.96 -21.19
C ASP A 127 16.30 -0.90 -19.93
N LYS A 128 15.99 0.04 -19.01
CA LYS A 128 16.66 0.18 -17.71
C LYS A 128 15.98 -0.62 -16.60
N ILE A 129 14.80 -1.19 -16.83
CA ILE A 129 14.10 -2.02 -15.84
C ILE A 129 14.62 -3.44 -15.96
N VAL A 130 15.40 -3.88 -14.98
CA VAL A 130 15.99 -5.22 -15.00
C VAL A 130 15.00 -6.24 -14.43
N TYR A 131 14.69 -7.28 -15.19
CA TYR A 131 13.93 -8.42 -14.71
C TYR A 131 14.87 -9.51 -14.20
N PHE A 132 14.86 -9.77 -12.89
CA PHE A 132 15.66 -10.84 -12.27
C PHE A 132 14.82 -12.11 -12.14
N GLY A 133 14.71 -12.89 -13.22
CA GLY A 133 13.95 -14.13 -13.24
C GLY A 133 13.49 -14.54 -14.64
N PRO A 134 12.62 -15.57 -14.75
CA PRO A 134 12.12 -16.40 -13.65
C PRO A 134 13.14 -17.47 -13.24
N TYR A 135 13.43 -17.57 -11.94
CA TYR A 135 14.18 -18.70 -11.40
C TYR A 135 13.25 -19.89 -11.20
N THR A 136 13.73 -21.07 -11.59
CA THR A 136 12.99 -22.34 -11.53
C THR A 136 13.92 -23.44 -11.06
N ARG A 137 13.39 -24.64 -10.76
CA ARG A 137 14.25 -25.79 -10.44
C ARG A 137 15.26 -26.15 -11.53
N LYS A 138 14.96 -25.81 -12.80
CA LYS A 138 15.86 -26.05 -13.94
C LYS A 138 16.82 -24.89 -14.21
N ASN A 139 16.53 -23.71 -13.64
CA ASN A 139 17.35 -22.50 -13.74
C ASN A 139 17.36 -21.82 -12.36
N PRO A 140 18.10 -22.39 -11.38
CA PRO A 140 18.09 -21.90 -10.01
C PRO A 140 18.70 -20.50 -9.94
N ALA A 141 18.37 -19.78 -8.87
CA ALA A 141 18.88 -18.44 -8.66
C ALA A 141 20.40 -18.47 -8.42
N PRO A 142 21.17 -17.51 -8.97
CA PRO A 142 22.62 -17.47 -8.78
C PRO A 142 22.98 -17.28 -7.29
N PRO A 143 24.20 -17.59 -6.86
CA PRO A 143 24.61 -17.37 -5.46
C PRO A 143 24.41 -15.91 -5.02
N ALA A 144 23.62 -15.68 -3.97
CA ALA A 144 23.41 -14.37 -3.36
C ALA A 144 22.92 -14.52 -1.91
N ILE A 145 23.00 -13.45 -1.11
CA ILE A 145 22.41 -13.46 0.23
C ILE A 145 20.90 -13.25 0.10
N ARG A 146 20.13 -14.32 0.35
CA ARG A 146 18.66 -14.29 0.31
C ARG A 146 18.04 -14.69 1.63
N ILE A 147 16.86 -14.13 1.88
CA ILE A 147 16.05 -14.39 3.06
C ILE A 147 14.61 -14.62 2.60
N ILE A 148 13.98 -15.67 3.13
CA ILE A 148 12.54 -15.92 2.95
C ILE A 148 11.81 -15.46 4.21
N GLY A 149 10.77 -14.66 4.04
CA GLY A 149 9.79 -14.34 5.07
C GLY A 149 8.46 -15.01 4.76
N VAL A 150 7.85 -15.63 5.76
CA VAL A 150 6.56 -16.34 5.65
C VAL A 150 5.58 -15.77 6.69
N ASP A 151 4.43 -15.33 6.20
CA ASP A 151 3.31 -14.84 7.01
C ASP A 151 2.09 -15.77 6.84
N TRP A 152 1.69 -16.39 7.96
CA TRP A 152 0.58 -17.33 8.04
C TRP A 152 -0.70 -16.59 8.43
N ASP A 153 -1.52 -16.16 7.47
CA ASP A 153 -2.82 -15.62 7.85
C ASP A 153 -3.82 -16.73 8.26
N LYS A 154 -4.59 -16.43 9.31
CA LYS A 154 -5.45 -17.34 10.05
C LYS A 154 -6.94 -17.18 9.74
N PHE A 155 -7.39 -16.01 9.26
CA PHE A 155 -8.82 -15.71 9.27
C PHE A 155 -9.44 -15.18 7.98
N ASN A 156 -8.73 -14.42 7.14
CA ASN A 156 -9.35 -13.80 5.97
C ASN A 156 -8.52 -13.80 4.67
N GLU A 157 -7.20 -13.87 4.71
CA GLU A 157 -6.32 -13.69 3.54
C GLU A 157 -5.47 -14.93 3.19
N ALA A 158 -4.77 -14.84 2.06
CA ALA A 158 -3.88 -15.86 1.52
C ALA A 158 -2.52 -15.87 2.25
N THR A 159 -1.87 -17.04 2.37
CA THR A 159 -0.51 -17.12 2.96
C THR A 159 0.47 -16.40 2.04
N GLN A 160 1.26 -15.49 2.60
CA GLN A 160 2.23 -14.68 1.87
C GLN A 160 3.65 -15.17 2.13
N ILE A 161 4.39 -15.37 1.05
CA ILE A 161 5.80 -15.72 1.10
C ILE A 161 6.56 -14.70 0.26
N VAL A 162 7.54 -14.03 0.87
CA VAL A 162 8.38 -13.03 0.20
C VAL A 162 9.83 -13.47 0.29
N ILE A 163 10.52 -13.40 -0.84
CA ILE A 163 11.96 -13.65 -0.94
C ILE A 163 12.63 -12.31 -1.17
N THR A 164 13.53 -11.96 -0.28
CA THR A 164 14.38 -10.76 -0.40
C THR A 164 15.80 -11.17 -0.68
N GLU A 165 16.48 -10.40 -1.52
CA GLU A 165 17.88 -10.57 -1.85
C GLU A 165 18.63 -9.30 -1.50
N PHE A 166 19.79 -9.44 -0.86
CA PHE A 166 20.66 -8.32 -0.56
C PHE A 166 21.64 -8.10 -1.71
N ASP A 167 21.54 -6.93 -2.34
CA ASP A 167 22.49 -6.47 -3.34
C ASP A 167 23.73 -5.92 -2.63
N GLU A 168 24.85 -6.64 -2.73
CA GLU A 168 26.09 -6.28 -2.05
C GLU A 168 26.76 -5.02 -2.59
N LEU A 169 26.50 -4.64 -3.84
CA LEU A 169 27.06 -3.44 -4.46
C LEU A 169 26.28 -2.20 -4.04
N LEU A 170 24.95 -2.27 -4.12
CA LEU A 170 24.06 -1.17 -3.77
C LEU A 170 23.76 -1.08 -2.27
N LYS A 171 24.14 -2.10 -1.50
CA LYS A 171 23.85 -2.26 -0.06
C LYS A 171 22.36 -2.10 0.24
N LYS A 172 21.51 -2.72 -0.58
CA LYS A 172 20.04 -2.62 -0.52
C LYS A 172 19.39 -3.98 -0.65
N PHE A 173 18.21 -4.10 -0.05
CA PHE A 173 17.35 -5.25 -0.27
C PHE A 173 16.47 -5.03 -1.49
N ARG A 174 16.33 -6.08 -2.30
CA ARG A 174 15.36 -6.18 -3.39
C ARG A 174 14.46 -7.38 -3.18
N VAL A 175 13.22 -7.30 -3.66
CA VAL A 175 12.30 -8.44 -3.69
C VAL A 175 12.72 -9.32 -4.87
N ALA A 176 13.09 -10.57 -4.63
CA ALA A 176 13.41 -11.53 -5.68
C ALA A 176 12.17 -12.29 -6.17
N ASN A 177 11.23 -12.54 -5.27
CA ASN A 177 9.95 -13.17 -5.60
C ASN A 177 8.90 -12.89 -4.50
N ARG A 178 7.63 -12.88 -4.88
CA ARG A 178 6.47 -12.90 -3.98
C ARG A 178 5.54 -14.01 -4.43
N VAL A 179 5.20 -14.90 -3.51
CA VAL A 179 4.26 -15.99 -3.73
C VAL A 179 3.10 -15.84 -2.78
N GLU A 180 1.91 -16.00 -3.32
CA GLU A 180 0.65 -15.98 -2.59
C GLU A 180 0.00 -17.34 -2.74
N ILE A 181 -0.30 -18.00 -1.60
CA ILE A 181 -1.00 -19.27 -1.59
C ILE A 181 -2.47 -18.99 -1.26
N PRO A 182 -3.38 -19.08 -2.25
CA PRO A 182 -4.79 -18.83 -2.02
C PRO A 182 -5.35 -19.84 -1.03
N ARG A 183 -6.39 -19.42 -0.30
CA ARG A 183 -7.06 -20.28 0.67
C ARG A 183 -7.72 -21.46 -0.04
N GLY A 184 -7.50 -22.65 0.49
CA GLY A 184 -8.13 -23.88 0.04
C GLY A 184 -7.92 -25.04 1.01
N GLU A 185 -8.27 -26.23 0.57
CA GLU A 185 -7.89 -27.45 1.29
C GLU A 185 -6.36 -27.57 1.36
N PHE A 186 -5.83 -27.98 2.51
CA PHE A 186 -4.39 -28.19 2.72
C PHE A 186 -3.53 -26.93 2.47
N THR A 187 -4.06 -25.73 2.74
CA THR A 187 -3.34 -24.45 2.54
C THR A 187 -1.94 -24.47 3.20
N TYR A 188 -1.85 -24.96 4.44
CA TYR A 188 -0.57 -25.04 5.17
C TYR A 188 0.40 -26.05 4.55
N ASP A 189 -0.06 -27.25 4.18
CA ASP A 189 0.78 -28.24 3.51
C ASP A 189 1.28 -27.74 2.15
N ASN A 190 0.41 -27.06 1.39
CA ASN A 190 0.76 -26.46 0.11
C ASN A 190 1.81 -25.36 0.28
N ALA A 191 1.68 -24.53 1.32
CA ALA A 191 2.66 -23.51 1.65
C ALA A 191 3.99 -24.12 2.10
N VAL A 192 4.00 -25.17 2.93
CA VAL A 192 5.24 -25.88 3.31
C VAL A 192 5.92 -26.48 2.09
N ARG A 193 5.17 -27.16 1.21
CA ARG A 193 5.70 -27.69 -0.06
C ARG A 193 6.27 -26.57 -0.94
N LYS A 194 5.63 -25.41 -0.94
CA LYS A 194 6.12 -24.24 -1.66
C LYS A 194 7.42 -23.70 -1.06
N ILE A 195 7.54 -23.65 0.27
CA ILE A 195 8.77 -23.24 0.94
C ILE A 195 9.92 -24.18 0.58
N ILE A 196 9.69 -25.50 0.54
CA ILE A 196 10.69 -26.48 0.12
C ILE A 196 11.12 -26.23 -1.33
N GLU A 197 10.16 -26.02 -2.25
CA GLU A 197 10.45 -25.68 -3.65
C GLU A 197 11.27 -24.38 -3.74
N LEU A 198 10.90 -23.35 -3.00
CA LEU A 198 11.61 -22.06 -3.00
C LEU A 198 13.01 -22.18 -2.38
N ASN A 199 13.19 -23.04 -1.38
CA ASN A 199 14.50 -23.31 -0.79
C ASN A 199 15.45 -23.93 -1.83
N GLU A 200 14.97 -24.87 -2.65
CA GLU A 200 15.75 -25.47 -3.74
C GLU A 200 16.07 -24.48 -4.86
N ILE A 201 15.14 -23.55 -5.18
CA ILE A 201 15.32 -22.60 -6.28
C ILE A 201 16.22 -21.44 -5.87
N TYR A 202 16.07 -20.91 -4.66
CA TYR A 202 16.68 -19.65 -4.23
C TYR A 202 17.86 -19.81 -3.28
N ASP A 203 18.05 -20.98 -2.67
CA ASP A 203 19.12 -21.26 -1.69
C ASP A 203 19.28 -20.14 -0.63
N PRO A 204 18.21 -19.84 0.15
CA PRO A 204 18.23 -18.74 1.11
C PRO A 204 19.15 -19.04 2.29
N LYS A 205 19.79 -18.00 2.82
CA LYS A 205 20.57 -18.07 4.07
C LYS A 205 19.68 -18.32 5.28
N PHE A 206 18.50 -17.70 5.30
CA PHE A 206 17.56 -17.76 6.42
C PHE A 206 16.13 -17.83 5.92
N ILE A 207 15.30 -18.58 6.66
CA ILE A 207 13.85 -18.63 6.49
C ILE A 207 13.24 -18.20 7.81
N TYR A 208 12.57 -17.06 7.81
CA TYR A 208 11.82 -16.54 8.95
C TYR A 208 10.34 -16.83 8.77
N VAL A 209 9.75 -17.41 9.80
CA VAL A 209 8.37 -17.88 9.77
C VAL A 209 7.69 -17.33 11.01
N ASP A 210 6.51 -16.71 10.84
CA ASP A 210 5.76 -16.18 11.98
C ASP A 210 5.39 -17.31 12.98
N ALA A 211 5.59 -17.01 14.26
CA ALA A 211 5.35 -17.89 15.38
C ALA A 211 3.85 -18.01 15.73
N GLY A 212 2.99 -17.10 15.24
CA GLY A 212 1.57 -17.05 15.57
C GLY A 212 0.87 -18.41 15.41
N HIS A 213 1.03 -19.06 14.25
CA HIS A 213 0.28 -20.28 13.89
C HIS A 213 1.13 -21.46 13.40
N GLY A 214 2.45 -21.30 13.24
CA GLY A 214 3.39 -22.38 12.90
C GLY A 214 3.61 -23.46 13.99
N LYS A 215 2.88 -23.40 15.11
CA LYS A 215 3.09 -24.21 16.32
C LYS A 215 2.86 -25.72 16.16
N LYS A 216 2.50 -26.20 14.96
CA LYS A 216 2.31 -27.62 14.63
C LYS A 216 3.11 -28.07 13.39
N ILE A 217 4.13 -27.33 12.98
CA ILE A 217 5.02 -27.78 11.91
C ILE A 217 6.29 -28.29 12.58
N ALA A 218 6.28 -29.58 12.93
CA ALA A 218 7.52 -30.29 13.21
C ALA A 218 8.20 -30.55 11.86
N VAL A 219 9.38 -29.95 11.68
CA VAL A 219 10.31 -30.28 10.59
C VAL A 219 11.22 -31.39 11.09
#